data_AF-A0A8J8WCT2-F1
#
_entry.id   AF-A0A8J8WCT2-F1
#
_cell.length_a   1.000
_cell.length_b   1.000
_cell.length_c   1.000
_cell.angle_alpha   90.00
_cell.angle_beta   90.00
_cell.angle_gamma   90.00
#
_symmetry.space_group_name_H-M   'P 1'
#
loop_
_entity.id
_entity.type
_entity.pdbx_description
1 polymer ?
#
loop_
_entity_poly.entity_id
_entity_poly.type
_entity_poly.pdbx_seq_one_letter_code
_entity_poly.pdbx_strand_id
1 'polypeptide(L)'
;MSAKYENTSAGENYENTLSAFRHAVELGTDMLELDCQLTRDGQVVVSHDSVLDVRTEVKGAISEYDYAELPPIKEQIPVDFMPGIVFTGKSEDRRFPLLEETFQHFPSTPINIDIKTDNNELIEKSYKRSRHCEFHKFSCSKRCLSKKRCEDGYRRILALGHHCSGENTGSASL
;
A
#
# COMPACT_ATOMS: atom_id res chain seq x y z
N MET A 1 6.72 20.30 12.72
CA MET A 1 6.80 18.86 13.05
C MET A 1 7.10 18.13 11.75
N SER A 2 8.29 17.55 11.61
CA SER A 2 8.63 16.71 10.46
C SER A 2 7.86 15.40 10.62
N ALA A 3 6.86 15.16 9.77
CA ALA A 3 6.21 13.85 9.74
C ALA A 3 7.27 12.79 9.46
N LYS A 4 7.30 11.74 10.28
CA LYS A 4 8.17 10.60 10.04
C LYS A 4 7.54 9.77 8.94
N TYR A 5 7.95 10.03 7.70
CA TYR A 5 7.62 9.19 6.56
C TYR A 5 8.65 8.06 6.54
N GLU A 6 8.29 6.91 7.09
CA GLU A 6 9.15 5.74 7.05
C GLU A 6 8.75 4.91 5.84
N ASN A 7 9.58 4.97 4.79
CA ASN A 7 9.51 4.01 3.70
C ASN A 7 9.69 2.63 4.35
N THR A 8 8.69 1.78 4.21
CA THR A 8 8.31 0.77 5.20
C THR A 8 9.41 -0.27 5.46
N SER A 9 10.30 0.04 6.41
CA SER A 9 11.31 -0.83 7.05
C SER A 9 12.30 -1.57 6.12
N ALA A 10 12.63 -1.00 4.97
CA ALA A 10 13.60 -1.63 4.07
C ALA A 10 14.97 -1.79 4.78
N GLY A 11 15.39 -3.05 4.99
CA GLY A 11 16.60 -3.42 5.74
C GLY A 11 16.38 -3.91 7.17
N GLU A 12 15.16 -3.81 7.72
CA GLU A 12 14.80 -4.30 9.06
C GLU A 12 13.69 -5.37 9.02
N ASN A 13 12.83 -5.31 8.00
CA ASN A 13 11.83 -6.33 7.69
C ASN A 13 11.73 -6.56 6.17
N TYR A 14 10.94 -7.56 5.77
CA TYR A 14 10.53 -7.67 4.36
C TYR A 14 9.63 -6.48 4.04
N GLU A 15 10.08 -5.59 3.15
CA GLU A 15 9.33 -4.40 2.77
C GLU A 15 7.91 -4.74 2.29
N ASN A 16 6.98 -3.80 2.45
CA ASN A 16 5.61 -3.95 1.96
C ASN A 16 4.85 -5.18 2.49
N THR A 17 5.29 -5.80 3.59
CA THR A 17 4.58 -6.87 4.30
C THR A 17 3.78 -6.31 5.48
N LEU A 18 2.80 -7.07 5.98
CA LEU A 18 2.05 -6.65 7.18
C LEU A 18 2.95 -6.63 8.42
N SER A 19 3.95 -7.53 8.48
CA SER A 19 4.99 -7.53 9.51
C SER A 19 5.79 -6.22 9.50
N ALA A 20 6.23 -5.75 8.33
CA ALA A 20 6.89 -4.45 8.17
C ALA A 20 6.01 -3.29 8.65
N PHE A 21 4.74 -3.27 8.24
CA PHE A 21 3.82 -2.21 8.63
C PHE A 21 3.52 -2.22 10.14
N ARG A 22 3.34 -3.39 10.76
CA ARG A 22 3.19 -3.52 12.21
C ARG A 22 4.40 -2.95 12.93
N HIS A 23 5.60 -3.31 12.48
CA HIS A 23 6.83 -2.82 13.07
C HIS A 23 6.92 -1.28 12.99
N ALA A 24 6.62 -0.69 11.83
CA ALA A 24 6.63 0.77 11.66
C ALA A 24 5.60 1.47 12.57
N VAL A 25 4.41 0.89 12.75
CA VAL A 25 3.39 1.40 13.68
C VAL A 25 3.85 1.32 15.13
N GLU A 26 4.49 0.22 15.55
CA GLU A 26 5.05 0.04 16.89
C GLU A 26 6.16 1.06 17.20
N LEU A 27 6.93 1.48 16.19
CA LEU A 27 7.93 2.54 16.30
C LEU A 27 7.32 3.96 16.34
N GLY A 28 6.00 4.08 16.16
CA GLY A 28 5.27 5.34 16.22
C GLY A 28 5.36 6.17 14.94
N THR A 29 5.34 5.53 13.77
CA THR A 29 5.20 6.25 12.49
C THR A 29 3.89 7.04 12.45
N ASP A 30 3.92 8.22 11.85
CA ASP A 30 2.73 9.07 11.68
C ASP A 30 1.82 8.56 10.54
N MET A 31 2.41 7.86 9.57
CA MET A 31 1.72 7.39 8.37
C MET A 31 2.50 6.25 7.71
N LEU A 32 1.79 5.26 7.17
CA LEU A 32 2.37 4.22 6.34
C LEU A 32 2.41 4.69 4.87
N GLU A 33 3.54 4.53 4.20
CA GLU A 33 3.64 4.66 2.75
C GLU A 33 3.68 3.27 2.12
N LEU A 34 2.89 3.06 1.07
CA LEU A 34 2.91 1.82 0.31
C LEU A 34 2.72 2.08 -1.19
N ASP A 35 3.28 1.18 -2.00
CA ASP A 35 3.06 1.13 -3.44
C ASP A 35 2.05 0.04 -3.78
N CYS A 36 1.23 0.26 -4.80
CA CYS A 36 0.30 -0.77 -5.28
C CYS A 36 0.55 -1.20 -6.71
N GLN A 37 0.27 -2.49 -6.96
CA GLN A 37 0.20 -3.11 -8.27
C GLN A 37 -1.12 -3.87 -8.44
N LEU A 38 -1.43 -4.25 -9.67
CA LEU A 38 -2.65 -4.99 -10.00
C LEU A 38 -2.29 -6.39 -10.52
N THR A 39 -2.90 -7.42 -9.98
CA THR A 39 -2.82 -8.80 -10.49
C THR A 39 -3.71 -8.99 -11.72
N ARG A 40 -3.56 -10.13 -12.41
CA ARG A 40 -4.37 -10.50 -13.58
C ARG A 40 -5.86 -10.61 -13.26
N ASP A 41 -6.20 -11.16 -12.09
CA ASP A 41 -7.57 -11.24 -11.56
C ASP A 41 -8.05 -9.92 -10.92
N GLY A 42 -7.25 -8.85 -11.03
CA GLY A 42 -7.65 -7.51 -10.64
C GLY A 42 -7.62 -7.26 -9.13
N GLN A 43 -6.87 -8.04 -8.36
CA GLN A 43 -6.61 -7.74 -6.96
C GLN A 43 -5.54 -6.65 -6.85
N VAL A 44 -5.73 -5.73 -5.90
CA VAL A 44 -4.75 -4.67 -5.62
C VAL A 44 -3.80 -5.18 -4.55
N VAL A 45 -2.56 -5.44 -4.96
CA VAL A 45 -1.50 -5.95 -4.08
C VAL A 45 -0.56 -4.83 -3.70
N VAL A 46 -0.01 -4.93 -2.49
CA VAL A 46 0.99 -3.99 -1.98
C VAL A 46 2.37 -4.49 -2.41
N SER A 47 3.02 -3.75 -3.30
CA SER A 47 4.34 -4.07 -3.85
C SER A 47 4.96 -2.84 -4.51
N HIS A 48 6.21 -2.55 -4.17
CA HIS A 48 7.02 -1.54 -4.84
C HIS A 48 7.24 -1.90 -6.32
N ASP A 49 7.71 -3.12 -6.56
CA ASP A 49 8.08 -3.59 -7.90
C ASP A 49 6.85 -4.08 -8.66
N SER A 50 6.81 -3.78 -9.97
CA SER A 50 5.80 -4.32 -10.88
C SER A 50 6.15 -5.72 -11.40
N VAL A 51 7.40 -6.16 -11.20
CA VAL A 51 7.92 -7.47 -11.62
C VAL A 51 8.38 -8.29 -10.42
N LEU A 52 8.16 -9.59 -10.49
CA LEU A 52 8.42 -10.54 -9.40
C LEU A 52 9.91 -10.91 -9.25
N ASP A 53 10.70 -10.73 -10.30
CA ASP A 53 12.09 -11.19 -10.41
C ASP A 53 13.02 -10.69 -9.28
N VAL A 54 12.78 -9.46 -8.81
CA VAL A 54 13.62 -8.80 -7.80
C VAL A 54 13.40 -9.38 -6.41
N ARG A 55 12.16 -9.78 -6.11
CA ARG A 55 11.72 -10.16 -4.76
C ARG A 55 11.42 -11.65 -4.61
N THR A 56 11.25 -12.39 -5.70
CA THR A 56 10.76 -13.78 -5.69
C THR A 56 11.55 -14.68 -6.64
N GLU A 57 11.44 -16.00 -6.49
CA GLU A 57 12.09 -16.96 -7.40
C GLU A 57 11.35 -17.12 -8.75
N VAL A 58 10.20 -16.46 -8.91
CA VAL A 58 9.39 -16.48 -10.12
C VAL A 58 9.65 -15.21 -10.93
N LYS A 59 9.60 -15.35 -12.25
CA LYS A 59 9.76 -14.24 -13.18
C LYS A 59 8.44 -13.74 -13.72
N GLY A 60 8.40 -12.49 -14.15
CA GLY A 60 7.27 -11.89 -14.85
C GLY A 60 6.64 -10.75 -14.10
N ALA A 61 5.70 -10.07 -14.75
CA ALA A 61 4.97 -8.96 -14.15
C ALA A 61 3.88 -9.49 -13.21
N ILE A 62 3.62 -8.77 -12.11
CA ILE A 62 2.52 -9.11 -11.18
C ILE A 62 1.18 -9.20 -11.92
N SER A 63 0.99 -8.37 -12.95
CA SER A 63 -0.21 -8.35 -13.79
C SER A 63 -0.42 -9.60 -14.67
N GLU A 64 0.54 -10.53 -14.70
CA GLU A 64 0.45 -11.78 -15.46
C GLU A 64 -0.10 -12.94 -14.61
N TYR A 65 -0.17 -12.78 -13.29
CA TYR A 65 -0.56 -13.80 -12.32
C TYR A 65 -1.85 -13.42 -11.59
N ASP A 66 -2.68 -14.39 -11.27
CA ASP A 66 -3.77 -14.22 -10.30
C ASP A 66 -3.18 -14.12 -8.89
N TYR A 67 -3.87 -13.49 -7.95
CA TYR A 67 -3.34 -13.30 -6.60
C TYR A 67 -2.91 -14.62 -5.91
N ALA A 68 -3.70 -15.68 -6.11
CA ALA A 68 -3.42 -17.00 -5.53
C ALA A 68 -2.16 -17.67 -6.11
N GLU A 69 -1.66 -17.19 -7.25
CA GLU A 69 -0.46 -17.71 -7.92
C GLU A 69 0.81 -16.95 -7.48
N LEU A 70 0.68 -15.83 -6.74
CA LEU A 70 1.83 -15.05 -6.32
C LEU A 70 2.70 -15.84 -5.33
N PRO A 71 4.02 -15.97 -5.59
CA PRO A 71 4.92 -16.70 -4.72
C PRO A 71 5.25 -15.88 -3.45
N PRO A 72 5.82 -16.52 -2.41
CA PRO A 72 6.41 -15.78 -1.32
C PRO A 72 7.66 -15.01 -1.77
N ILE A 73 7.91 -13.89 -1.11
CA ILE A 73 9.16 -13.13 -1.14
C ILE A 73 10.32 -14.05 -0.70
N LYS A 74 11.50 -13.91 -1.32
CA LYS A 74 12.71 -14.67 -0.96
C LYS A 74 13.12 -14.40 0.48
N GLU A 75 13.84 -15.35 1.09
CA GLU A 75 14.41 -15.15 2.43
C GLU A 75 15.44 -14.02 2.44
N GLN A 76 16.13 -13.86 1.31
CA GLN A 76 17.15 -12.86 1.06
C GLN A 76 16.71 -11.93 -0.07
N ILE A 77 16.59 -10.64 0.22
CA ILE A 77 16.20 -9.61 -0.75
C ILE A 77 17.19 -8.44 -0.75
N PRO A 78 17.40 -7.76 -1.90
CA PRO A 78 18.26 -6.58 -1.94
C PRO A 78 17.64 -5.41 -1.16
N VAL A 79 18.46 -4.52 -0.61
CA VAL A 79 17.99 -3.26 0.00
C VAL A 79 18.05 -2.16 -1.05
N ASP A 80 16.89 -1.60 -1.43
CA ASP A 80 16.78 -0.72 -2.62
C ASP A 80 17.66 0.53 -2.57
N PHE A 81 17.82 1.13 -1.39
CA PHE A 81 18.63 2.34 -1.21
C PHE A 81 20.10 2.04 -0.88
N MET A 82 20.49 0.76 -0.75
CA MET A 82 21.86 0.33 -0.48
C MET A 82 22.28 -0.79 -1.45
N PRO A 83 22.69 -0.45 -2.69
CA PRO A 83 23.11 -1.43 -3.67
C PRO A 83 24.23 -2.35 -3.15
N GLY A 84 24.08 -3.66 -3.37
CA GLY A 84 25.02 -4.68 -2.90
C GLY A 84 24.78 -5.16 -1.46
N ILE A 85 23.86 -4.53 -0.72
CA ILE A 85 23.41 -5.03 0.58
C ILE A 85 22.17 -5.92 0.40
N VAL A 86 22.18 -7.04 1.11
CA VAL A 86 21.09 -8.01 1.15
C VAL A 86 20.53 -8.06 2.57
N PHE A 87 19.21 -7.92 2.68
CA PHE A 87 18.48 -8.17 3.90
C PHE A 87 18.13 -9.67 3.98
N THR A 88 18.40 -10.28 5.14
CA THR A 88 17.94 -11.63 5.46
C THR A 88 16.94 -11.52 6.61
N GLY A 89 15.66 -11.66 6.28
CA GLY A 89 14.60 -11.58 7.28
C GLY A 89 14.46 -12.83 8.12
N LYS A 90 13.88 -12.66 9.31
CA LYS A 90 13.48 -13.77 10.21
C LYS A 90 11.96 -13.92 10.31
N SER A 91 11.22 -13.03 9.65
CA SER A 91 9.76 -13.07 9.66
C SER A 91 9.25 -14.16 8.72
N GLU A 92 8.24 -14.90 9.14
CA GLU A 92 7.53 -15.85 8.29
C GLU A 92 6.56 -15.16 7.32
N ASP A 93 6.23 -13.87 7.57
CA ASP A 93 5.37 -13.08 6.69
C ASP A 93 6.14 -12.64 5.45
N ARG A 94 6.07 -13.47 4.41
CA ARG A 94 6.69 -13.24 3.10
C ARG A 94 5.67 -13.14 1.98
N ARG A 95 4.40 -12.87 2.28
CA ARG A 95 3.35 -12.71 1.25
C ARG A 95 3.24 -11.26 0.81
N PHE A 96 2.78 -11.05 -0.42
CA PHE A 96 2.30 -9.76 -0.89
C PHE A 96 0.93 -9.48 -0.24
N PRO A 97 0.79 -8.47 0.63
CA PRO A 97 -0.49 -8.15 1.23
C PRO A 97 -1.47 -7.62 0.19
N LEU A 98 -2.76 -7.87 0.40
CA LEU A 98 -3.79 -7.11 -0.30
C LEU A 98 -3.89 -5.71 0.29
N LEU A 99 -4.20 -4.72 -0.54
CA LEU A 99 -4.44 -3.36 -0.06
C LEU A 99 -5.58 -3.32 0.95
N GLU A 100 -6.65 -4.09 0.70
CA GLU A 100 -7.78 -4.21 1.62
C GLU A 100 -7.40 -4.83 2.96
N GLU A 101 -6.57 -5.88 2.94
CA GLU A 101 -6.03 -6.51 4.14
C GLU A 101 -5.21 -5.51 4.96
N THR A 102 -4.45 -4.63 4.30
CA THR A 102 -3.66 -3.59 4.96
C THR A 102 -4.57 -2.60 5.69
N PHE A 103 -5.67 -2.15 5.08
CA PHE A 103 -6.63 -1.26 5.75
C PHE A 103 -7.32 -1.91 6.94
N GLN A 104 -7.64 -3.20 6.86
CA GLN A 104 -8.27 -3.93 7.95
C GLN A 104 -7.33 -4.06 9.17
N HIS A 105 -6.03 -4.24 8.93
CA HIS A 105 -5.03 -4.38 10.00
C HIS A 105 -4.65 -3.05 10.65
N PHE A 106 -4.73 -1.94 9.91
CA PHE A 106 -4.30 -0.62 10.38
C PHE A 106 -5.43 0.42 10.25
N PRO A 107 -6.61 0.21 10.86
CA PRO A 107 -7.79 1.06 10.64
C PRO A 107 -7.64 2.49 11.16
N SER A 108 -6.71 2.73 12.09
CA SER A 108 -6.46 4.04 12.71
C SER A 108 -5.15 4.68 12.27
N THR A 109 -4.38 4.01 11.41
CA THR A 109 -3.09 4.53 10.93
C THR A 109 -3.30 5.17 9.57
N PRO A 110 -2.94 6.45 9.39
CA PRO A 110 -2.95 7.06 8.06
C PRO A 110 -2.11 6.23 7.09
N ILE A 111 -2.63 6.03 5.87
CA ILE A 111 -1.93 5.33 4.79
C ILE A 111 -1.87 6.26 3.59
N ASN A 112 -0.68 6.38 3.01
CA ASN A 112 -0.40 6.99 1.73
C ASN A 112 -0.14 5.92 0.69
N ILE A 113 -1.06 5.81 -0.27
CA ILE A 113 -0.91 4.91 -1.42
C ILE A 113 -0.18 5.67 -2.51
N ASP A 114 0.92 5.14 -3.03
CA ASP A 114 1.60 5.61 -4.24
C ASP A 114 1.27 4.67 -5.43
N ILE A 115 0.79 5.26 -6.52
CA ILE A 115 0.53 4.56 -7.77
C ILE A 115 1.60 4.94 -8.79
N LYS A 116 2.46 3.98 -9.14
CA LYS A 116 3.60 4.18 -10.04
C LYS A 116 3.29 3.92 -11.52
N THR A 117 2.12 3.37 -11.85
CA THR A 117 1.71 3.03 -13.21
C THR A 117 0.43 3.76 -13.64
N ASP A 118 0.32 4.10 -14.92
CA ASP A 118 -0.89 4.74 -15.47
C ASP A 118 -1.95 3.68 -15.81
N ASN A 119 -2.55 3.07 -14.78
CA ASN A 119 -3.58 2.05 -14.90
C ASN A 119 -4.89 2.52 -14.25
N ASN A 120 -5.92 2.78 -15.06
CA ASN A 120 -7.21 3.28 -14.59
C ASN A 120 -7.90 2.33 -13.60
N GLU A 121 -7.79 1.02 -13.82
CA GLU A 121 -8.41 0.02 -12.94
C GLU A 121 -7.72 0.02 -11.58
N LEU A 122 -6.39 0.04 -11.55
CA LEU A 122 -5.62 0.14 -10.32
C LEU A 122 -5.96 1.42 -9.56
N ILE A 123 -6.02 2.56 -10.25
CA ILE A 123 -6.38 3.85 -9.65
C ILE A 123 -7.80 3.78 -9.06
N GLU A 124 -8.78 3.32 -9.85
CA GLU A 124 -10.17 3.24 -9.41
C GLU A 124 -10.34 2.27 -8.24
N LYS A 125 -9.70 1.10 -8.30
CA LYS A 125 -9.79 0.08 -7.25
C LYS A 125 -9.11 0.57 -5.97
N SER A 126 -7.89 1.09 -6.05
CA SER A 126 -7.18 1.64 -4.88
C SER A 126 -7.95 2.76 -4.23
N TYR A 127 -8.53 3.64 -5.05
CA TYR A 127 -9.37 4.72 -4.59
C TYR A 127 -10.67 4.23 -3.92
N LYS A 128 -11.42 3.30 -4.52
CA LYS A 128 -12.67 2.77 -3.92
C LYS A 128 -12.43 2.16 -2.54
N ARG A 129 -11.29 1.48 -2.33
CA ARG A 129 -10.94 0.92 -1.02
C ARG A 129 -10.56 2.01 -0.02
N SER A 130 -9.83 3.05 -0.42
CA SER A 130 -9.42 4.12 0.51
C SER A 130 -10.59 4.95 1.05
N ARG A 131 -11.71 5.04 0.31
CA ARG A 131 -12.92 5.79 0.74
C ARG A 131 -13.57 5.30 2.04
N HIS A 132 -13.29 4.08 2.46
CA HIS A 132 -13.90 3.50 3.66
C HIS A 132 -13.14 3.84 4.95
N CYS A 133 -12.06 4.61 4.87
CA CYS A 133 -11.21 4.94 6.00
C CYS A 133 -10.99 6.46 6.09
N GLU A 134 -11.36 7.04 7.23
CA GLU A 134 -11.38 8.50 7.47
C GLU A 134 -9.98 9.16 7.41
N PHE A 135 -8.91 8.36 7.44
CA PHE A 135 -7.53 8.80 7.66
C PHE A 135 -6.58 8.63 6.46
N HIS A 136 -7.03 8.10 5.32
CA HIS A 136 -6.12 7.72 4.22
C HIS A 136 -5.94 8.81 3.17
N LYS A 137 -4.68 9.09 2.82
CA LYS A 137 -4.30 10.01 1.74
C LYS A 137 -3.92 9.20 0.50
N PHE A 138 -4.36 9.66 -0.66
CA PHE A 138 -3.96 9.08 -1.93
C PHE A 138 -2.94 10.01 -2.59
N SER A 139 -1.76 9.50 -2.92
CA SER A 139 -0.73 10.23 -3.65
C SER A 139 -0.45 9.50 -4.97
N CYS A 140 -0.16 10.26 -6.01
CA CYS A 140 0.17 9.69 -7.31
C CYS A 140 1.54 10.24 -7.71
N SER A 141 2.54 9.36 -7.78
CA SER A 141 3.93 9.70 -8.02
C SER A 141 4.15 10.54 -9.29
N LYS A 142 5.27 11.28 -9.28
CA LYS A 142 5.68 12.11 -10.41
C LYS A 142 5.92 11.33 -11.72
N ARG A 143 6.09 10.00 -11.64
CA ARG A 143 6.27 9.09 -12.78
C ARG A 143 4.96 8.63 -13.42
N CYS A 144 3.80 8.83 -12.77
CA CYS A 144 2.52 8.60 -13.40
C CYS A 144 2.26 9.67 -14.47
N LEU A 145 2.24 9.27 -15.74
CA LEU A 145 2.05 10.17 -16.89
C LEU A 145 0.66 10.84 -16.89
N SER A 146 -0.26 10.35 -16.07
CA SER A 146 -1.59 10.91 -15.88
C SER A 146 -1.72 11.69 -14.56
N LYS A 147 -0.69 12.44 -14.14
CA LYS A 147 -0.79 13.40 -13.00
C LYS A 147 -2.09 14.19 -13.00
N LYS A 148 -2.48 14.74 -14.16
CA LYS A 148 -3.75 15.48 -14.29
C LYS A 148 -4.96 14.60 -14.01
N ARG A 149 -4.94 13.31 -14.36
CA ARG A 149 -6.04 12.35 -14.14
C ARG A 149 -6.07 11.82 -12.70
N CYS A 150 -4.92 11.60 -12.08
CA CYS A 150 -4.81 11.35 -10.63
C CYS A 150 -5.28 12.56 -9.82
N GLU A 151 -4.84 13.77 -10.17
CA GLU A 151 -5.29 15.03 -9.57
C GLU A 151 -6.76 15.33 -9.87
N ASP A 152 -7.25 15.06 -11.09
CA ASP A 152 -8.66 15.26 -11.47
C ASP A 152 -9.55 14.22 -10.81
N GLY A 153 -9.06 12.99 -10.61
CA GLY A 153 -9.64 12.01 -9.71
C GLY A 153 -9.76 12.61 -8.32
N TYR A 154 -8.64 12.98 -7.71
CA TYR A 154 -8.58 13.62 -6.38
C TYR A 154 -9.48 14.86 -6.26
N ARG A 155 -9.54 15.74 -7.27
CA ARG A 155 -10.39 16.94 -7.31
C ARG A 155 -11.87 16.61 -7.47
N ARG A 156 -12.24 15.63 -8.31
CA ARG A 156 -13.63 15.14 -8.41
C ARG A 156 -14.11 14.56 -7.08
N ILE A 157 -13.19 14.00 -6.29
CA ILE A 157 -13.47 13.40 -5.00
C ILE A 157 -13.69 14.46 -3.91
N LEU A 158 -12.82 15.47 -3.84
CA LEU A 158 -13.07 16.64 -2.97
C LEU A 158 -14.40 17.33 -3.30
N ALA A 159 -14.82 17.29 -4.57
CA ALA A 159 -16.10 17.83 -5.02
C ALA A 159 -17.31 16.91 -4.73
N LEU A 160 -17.12 15.63 -4.41
CA LEU A 160 -18.20 14.65 -4.17
C LEU A 160 -18.74 14.67 -2.73
N GLY A 161 -18.27 15.58 -1.87
CA GLY A 161 -18.86 15.84 -0.57
C GLY A 161 -18.65 14.72 0.46
N HIS A 162 -18.09 15.08 1.60
CA HIS A 162 -18.22 14.27 2.80
C HIS A 162 -19.71 14.19 3.17
N HIS A 163 -20.29 13.00 3.08
CA HIS A 163 -21.52 12.65 3.79
C HIS A 163 -21.26 11.37 4.57
N CYS A 164 -20.91 11.56 5.83
CA CYS A 164 -20.94 10.50 6.83
C CYS A 164 -22.38 10.35 7.33
N SER A 165 -22.96 9.17 7.15
CA SER A 165 -24.00 8.68 8.05
C SER A 165 -23.31 8.13 9.29
N GLY A 166 -23.13 9.00 10.28
CA GLY A 166 -22.53 8.72 11.59
C GLY A 166 -23.33 9.35 12.72
N GLU A 167 -24.65 9.23 12.69
CA GLU A 167 -25.55 9.34 13.84
C GLU A 167 -26.10 7.91 14.05
N ASN A 168 -26.25 7.29 15.22
CA ASN A 168 -26.22 7.67 16.63
C ASN A 168 -26.26 6.35 17.43
N THR A 169 -25.69 6.28 18.64
CA THR A 169 -26.34 5.73 19.86
C THR A 169 -25.34 5.68 21.01
N GLY A 170 -25.47 6.67 21.90
CA GLY A 170 -24.82 6.70 23.19
C GLY A 170 -25.52 7.73 24.07
N SER A 171 -26.73 7.37 24.52
CA SER A 171 -27.56 8.15 25.43
C SER A 171 -26.78 8.60 26.67
N ALA A 172 -26.68 9.91 26.86
CA ALA A 172 -26.58 10.49 28.19
C ALA A 172 -27.93 11.14 28.50
N SER A 173 -28.77 10.42 29.22
CA SER A 173 -29.94 10.96 29.90
C SER A 173 -29.81 10.64 31.39
N LEU A 174 -29.44 11.68 32.14
CA LEU A 174 -30.05 12.19 33.38
C LEU A 174 -28.99 12.89 34.23
#